data_AF-A0A817PV70-F1
#
_entry.id   AF-A0A817PV70-F1
#
_cell.length_a   1.000
_cell.length_b   1.000
_cell.length_c   1.000
_cell.angle_alpha   90.00
_cell.angle_beta   90.00
_cell.angle_gamma   90.00
#
_symmetry.space_group_name_H-M   'P 1'
#
loop_
_entity.id
_entity.type
_entity.pdbx_description
1 polymer ?
#
loop_
_entity_poly.entity_id
_entity_poly.type
_entity_poly.pdbx_seq_one_letter_code
_entity_poly.pdbx_strand_id
1 'polypeptide(L)'
;MVSLWLEKMDKAIESINSQIHGVFAGGNGSGNSLDQLSGPHYIFVDRDHSVYTSDNGNHRMMKWVKGDKQVIPVADGQGKGNGLTQLSYLEGVVVDQLGTVYVTDQWNRRITR
;
A
#
# COMPACT_ATOMS: atom_id res chain seq x y z
N MET A 1 17.81 -38.53 11.54
CA MET A 1 17.54 -37.95 10.21
C MET A 1 16.10 -37.42 10.04
N VAL A 2 15.07 -37.98 10.69
CA VAL A 2 13.67 -37.49 10.60
C VAL A 2 13.44 -36.13 11.29
N SER A 3 14.20 -35.82 12.34
CA SER A 3 14.03 -34.59 13.15
C SER A 3 14.30 -33.28 12.39
N LEU A 4 15.28 -33.25 11.48
CA LEU A 4 15.64 -32.03 10.74
C LEU A 4 14.61 -31.64 9.68
N TRP A 5 13.90 -32.63 9.11
CA TRP A 5 12.84 -32.39 8.13
C TRP A 5 11.57 -31.86 8.76
N LEU A 6 11.19 -32.40 9.92
CA LEU A 6 10.04 -31.92 10.70
C LEU A 6 10.25 -30.47 11.16
N GLU A 7 11.42 -30.14 11.71
CA GLU A 7 11.72 -28.78 12.18
C GLU A 7 11.66 -27.73 11.04
N LYS A 8 12.15 -28.09 9.84
CA LYS A 8 12.06 -27.22 8.67
C LYS A 8 10.61 -27.00 8.23
N MET A 9 9.78 -28.03 8.32
CA MET A 9 8.38 -27.98 7.92
C MET A 9 7.56 -27.12 8.90
N ASP A 10 7.78 -27.27 10.21
CA ASP A 10 7.10 -26.46 11.22
C ASP A 10 7.44 -24.97 11.10
N LYS A 11 8.73 -24.65 10.90
CA LYS A 11 9.17 -23.27 10.61
C LYS A 11 8.55 -22.69 9.35
N ALA A 12 8.38 -23.51 8.31
CA ALA A 12 7.72 -23.08 7.07
C ALA A 12 6.23 -22.79 7.30
N ILE A 13 5.53 -23.65 8.06
CA ILE A 13 4.12 -23.45 8.41
C ILE A 13 3.93 -22.18 9.24
N GLU A 14 4.77 -21.95 10.24
CA GLU A 14 4.73 -20.74 11.06
C GLU A 14 4.97 -19.47 10.23
N SER A 15 5.96 -19.51 9.32
CA SER A 15 6.24 -18.42 8.40
C SER A 15 5.05 -18.13 7.48
N ILE A 16 4.44 -19.16 6.89
CA ILE A 16 3.23 -19.01 6.04
C ILE A 16 2.09 -18.40 6.85
N ASN A 17 1.82 -18.92 8.05
CA ASN A 17 0.77 -18.40 8.93
C ASN A 17 0.97 -16.92 9.27
N SER A 18 2.20 -16.48 9.51
CA SER A 18 2.51 -15.07 9.76
C SER A 18 2.24 -14.17 8.55
N GLN A 19 2.41 -14.69 7.33
CA GLN A 19 2.21 -13.95 6.08
C GLN A 19 0.73 -13.85 5.68
N ILE A 20 -0.09 -14.83 6.03
CA ILE A 20 -1.51 -14.88 5.63
C ILE A 20 -2.48 -14.37 6.71
N HIS A 21 -2.04 -14.28 7.98
CA HIS A 21 -2.89 -13.86 9.11
C HIS A 21 -2.43 -12.54 9.76
N GLY A 22 -1.64 -11.72 9.05
CA GLY A 22 -1.11 -10.45 9.56
C GLY A 22 -1.70 -9.22 8.87
N VAL A 23 -1.75 -8.10 9.60
CA VAL A 23 -1.95 -6.78 8.99
C VAL A 23 -0.62 -6.30 8.44
N PHE A 24 -0.53 -6.11 7.12
CA PHE A 24 0.69 -5.63 6.46
C PHE A 24 0.76 -4.08 6.43
N ALA A 25 -0.37 -3.43 6.20
CA ALA A 25 -0.47 -1.98 6.01
C ALA A 25 -1.64 -1.40 6.82
N GLY A 26 -1.41 -0.29 7.50
CA GLY A 26 -2.39 0.30 8.41
C GLY A 26 -2.61 -0.53 9.67
N GLY A 27 -3.87 -0.72 10.06
CA GLY A 27 -4.26 -1.52 11.25
C GLY A 27 -4.40 -0.73 12.54
N ASN A 28 -3.91 0.51 12.60
CA ASN A 28 -3.95 1.35 13.80
C ASN A 28 -5.16 2.30 13.84
N GLY A 29 -6.29 1.85 13.27
CA GLY A 29 -7.53 2.61 13.16
C GLY A 29 -7.56 3.61 12.00
N SER A 30 -8.70 4.31 11.88
CA SER A 30 -8.90 5.35 10.87
C SER A 30 -8.25 6.67 11.32
N GLY A 31 -7.44 7.27 10.45
CA GLY A 31 -6.79 8.55 10.71
C GLY A 31 -5.76 8.90 9.64
N ASN A 32 -5.07 10.03 9.83
CA ASN A 32 -4.13 10.61 8.87
C ASN A 32 -2.65 10.29 9.17
N SER A 33 -2.35 9.58 10.26
CA SER A 33 -0.98 9.16 10.58
C SER A 33 -0.44 8.20 9.52
N LEU A 34 0.89 8.07 9.44
CA LEU A 34 1.55 7.20 8.45
C LEU A 34 1.18 5.72 8.62
N ASP A 35 0.82 5.30 9.82
CA ASP A 35 0.41 3.95 10.18
C ASP A 35 -1.12 3.76 10.24
N GLN A 36 -1.88 4.76 9.79
CA GLN A 36 -3.35 4.76 9.75
C GLN A 36 -3.86 4.89 8.32
N LEU A 37 -5.03 4.32 8.07
CA LEU A 37 -5.72 4.39 6.78
C LEU A 37 -7.20 4.71 7.01
N SER A 38 -7.79 5.53 6.16
CA SER A 38 -9.21 5.84 6.14
C SER A 38 -9.83 5.37 4.83
N GLY A 39 -10.53 4.23 4.88
CA GLY A 39 -11.20 3.65 3.71
C GLY A 39 -10.23 3.27 2.58
N PRO A 40 -9.29 2.34 2.80
CA PRO A 40 -8.45 1.84 1.73
C PRO A 40 -9.27 1.09 0.68
N HIS A 41 -9.00 1.32 -0.61
CA HIS A 41 -9.84 0.83 -1.71
C HIS A 41 -9.10 -0.02 -2.75
N TYR A 42 -7.82 0.28 -2.99
CA TYR A 42 -7.03 -0.39 -4.02
C TYR A 42 -5.64 -0.75 -3.51
N ILE A 43 -5.05 -1.80 -4.10
CA ILE A 43 -3.71 -2.28 -3.82
C ILE A 43 -2.94 -2.60 -5.11
N PHE A 44 -1.66 -2.24 -5.14
CA PHE A 44 -0.69 -2.65 -6.16
C PHE A 44 0.60 -3.12 -5.48
N VAL A 45 1.24 -4.15 -6.02
CA VAL A 45 2.53 -4.64 -5.52
C VAL A 45 3.56 -4.49 -6.62
N ASP A 46 4.62 -3.74 -6.35
CA ASP A 46 5.72 -3.54 -7.31
C ASP A 46 6.70 -4.72 -7.33
N ARG A 47 7.69 -4.67 -8.23
CA ARG A 47 8.70 -5.73 -8.38
C ARG A 47 9.62 -5.87 -7.15
N ASP A 48 9.71 -4.82 -6.33
CA ASP A 48 10.50 -4.80 -5.09
C ASP A 48 9.66 -5.27 -3.89
N HIS A 49 8.45 -5.79 -4.14
CA HIS A 49 7.47 -6.18 -3.14
C HIS A 49 7.02 -5.05 -2.21
N SER A 50 7.13 -3.80 -2.67
CA SER A 50 6.47 -2.69 -2.01
C SER A 50 4.99 -2.69 -2.34
N VAL A 51 4.16 -2.41 -1.35
CA VAL A 51 2.71 -2.32 -1.51
C VAL A 51 2.31 -0.87 -1.64
N TYR A 52 1.52 -0.54 -2.64
CA TYR A 52 0.90 0.76 -2.81
C TYR A 52 -0.59 0.62 -2.51
N THR A 53 -1.11 1.48 -1.64
CA THR A 53 -2.52 1.45 -1.22
C THR A 53 -3.13 2.83 -1.40
N SER A 54 -4.32 2.88 -2.02
CA SER A 54 -5.11 4.12 -2.04
C SER A 54 -5.79 4.32 -0.69
N ASP A 55 -5.60 5.49 -0.09
CA ASP A 55 -6.18 5.87 1.20
C ASP A 55 -7.26 6.94 0.96
N ASN A 56 -8.44 6.48 0.56
CA ASN A 56 -9.44 7.34 -0.10
C ASN A 56 -10.07 8.37 0.81
N GLY A 57 -10.30 8.04 2.08
CA GLY A 57 -10.80 8.97 3.09
C GLY A 57 -9.81 10.08 3.40
N ASN A 58 -8.52 9.85 3.14
CA ASN A 58 -7.45 10.83 3.31
C ASN A 58 -6.94 11.42 1.97
N HIS A 59 -7.55 11.03 0.84
CA HIS A 59 -7.22 11.53 -0.50
C HIS A 59 -5.73 11.40 -0.88
N ARG A 60 -5.08 10.31 -0.47
CA ARG A 60 -3.64 10.09 -0.69
C ARG A 60 -3.30 8.68 -1.18
N MET A 61 -2.12 8.54 -1.76
CA MET A 61 -1.53 7.25 -2.14
C MET A 61 -0.33 6.93 -1.23
N MET A 62 -0.30 5.72 -0.66
CA MET A 62 0.67 5.32 0.35
C MET A 62 1.50 4.15 -0.15
N LYS A 63 2.83 4.28 -0.16
CA LYS A 63 3.78 3.17 -0.42
C LYS A 63 4.27 2.57 0.88
N TRP A 64 4.22 1.25 1.01
CA TRP A 64 4.66 0.46 2.16
C TRP A 64 5.81 -0.45 1.71
N VAL A 65 7.01 -0.21 2.24
CA VAL A 65 8.22 -0.97 1.86
C VAL A 65 8.30 -2.25 2.69
N LYS A 66 8.71 -3.36 2.06
CA LYS A 66 8.88 -4.64 2.75
C LYS A 66 9.88 -4.51 3.91
N GLY A 67 9.44 -4.79 5.13
CA GLY A 67 10.28 -4.82 6.33
C GLY A 67 10.42 -3.48 7.06
N ASP A 68 10.01 -2.37 6.45
CA ASP A 68 10.04 -1.04 7.05
C ASP A 68 8.64 -0.43 7.14
N LYS A 69 8.34 0.19 8.28
CA LYS A 69 7.17 1.08 8.44
C LYS A 69 7.37 2.41 7.69
N GLN A 70 8.17 2.41 6.62
CA GLN A 70 8.41 3.60 5.84
C GLN A 70 7.23 3.77 4.89
N VAL A 71 6.49 4.84 5.14
CA VAL A 71 5.30 5.17 4.40
C VAL A 71 5.55 6.47 3.67
N ILE A 72 5.61 6.37 2.33
CA ILE A 72 5.88 7.52 1.47
C ILE A 72 4.54 7.95 0.87
N PRO A 73 4.08 9.19 1.13
CA PRO A 73 2.99 9.74 0.35
C PRO A 73 3.50 9.92 -1.08
N VAL A 74 3.00 9.09 -1.97
CA VAL A 74 3.37 9.15 -3.40
C VAL A 74 2.60 10.25 -4.11
N ALA A 75 1.44 10.57 -3.56
CA ALA A 75 0.70 11.80 -3.80
C ALA A 75 -0.11 12.09 -2.54
N ASP A 76 0.16 13.23 -1.89
CA ASP A 76 -0.53 13.63 -0.67
C ASP A 76 -1.87 14.34 -0.92
N GLY A 77 -2.17 14.62 -2.19
CA GLY A 77 -3.42 15.23 -2.63
C GLY A 77 -3.65 16.63 -2.05
N GLN A 78 -2.83 17.16 -1.14
CA GLN A 78 -3.16 18.34 -0.33
C GLN A 78 -4.67 18.41 0.06
N GLY A 79 -5.29 17.25 0.32
CA GLY A 79 -6.75 17.07 0.47
C GLY A 79 -7.55 16.78 -0.82
N LYS A 80 -8.87 16.90 -0.70
CA LYS A 80 -9.78 16.67 -1.83
C LYS A 80 -9.87 17.89 -2.74
N GLY A 81 -9.78 17.71 -4.04
CA GLY A 81 -10.06 18.77 -5.01
C GLY A 81 -9.58 18.44 -6.41
N ASN A 82 -9.55 19.42 -7.30
CA ASN A 82 -9.21 19.27 -8.72
C ASN A 82 -7.91 20.01 -9.13
N GLY A 83 -7.25 20.69 -8.18
CA GLY A 83 -5.94 21.30 -8.40
C GLY A 83 -4.89 20.26 -8.81
N LEU A 84 -3.75 20.72 -9.35
CA LEU A 84 -2.69 19.80 -9.82
C LEU A 84 -2.09 18.93 -8.71
N THR A 85 -2.09 19.44 -7.48
CA THR A 85 -1.65 18.72 -6.29
C THR A 85 -2.79 17.99 -5.58
N GLN A 86 -4.02 18.09 -6.09
CA GLN A 86 -5.21 17.54 -5.45
C GLN A 86 -5.72 16.25 -6.07
N LEU A 87 -6.25 15.37 -5.22
CA LEU A 87 -6.75 14.07 -5.63
C LEU A 87 -8.18 13.85 -5.14
N SER A 88 -8.96 13.12 -5.93
CA SER A 88 -10.32 12.78 -5.57
C SER A 88 -10.67 11.37 -6.05
N TYR A 89 -10.80 10.49 -5.07
CA TYR A 89 -11.26 9.11 -5.24
C TYR A 89 -10.35 8.28 -6.15
N LEU A 90 -9.35 7.68 -5.51
CA LEU A 90 -8.23 6.96 -6.09
C LEU A 90 -8.59 5.49 -6.21
N GLU A 91 -8.79 5.01 -7.45
CA GLU A 91 -9.19 3.63 -7.73
C GLU A 91 -8.07 2.74 -8.30
N GLY A 92 -6.91 3.30 -8.63
CA GLY A 92 -5.84 2.56 -9.29
C GLY A 92 -4.49 3.25 -9.23
N VAL A 93 -3.44 2.42 -9.19
CA VAL A 93 -2.04 2.84 -9.25
C VAL A 93 -1.21 1.81 -10.00
N VAL A 94 -0.27 2.28 -10.81
CA VAL A 94 0.75 1.43 -11.46
C VAL A 94 2.12 2.11 -11.37
N VAL A 95 3.17 1.31 -11.39
CA VAL A 95 4.56 1.80 -11.37
C VAL A 95 5.29 1.27 -12.59
N ASP A 96 5.94 2.16 -13.35
CA ASP A 96 6.71 1.77 -14.53
C ASP A 96 8.08 1.16 -14.15
N GLN A 97 8.89 0.82 -15.15
CA GLN A 97 10.22 0.25 -14.94
C GLN A 97 11.25 1.25 -14.39
N LEU A 98 10.98 2.55 -14.46
CA LEU A 98 11.82 3.62 -13.96
C LEU A 98 11.42 4.05 -12.54
N GLY A 99 10.34 3.48 -12.00
CA GLY A 99 9.79 3.86 -10.69
C GLY A 99 8.81 5.03 -10.75
N THR A 100 8.41 5.50 -11.93
CA THR A 100 7.35 6.50 -12.08
C THR A 100 6.03 5.92 -11.64
N VAL A 101 5.30 6.62 -10.78
CA VAL A 101 4.01 6.16 -10.28
C VAL A 101 2.92 6.88 -11.04
N TYR A 102 1.93 6.13 -11.53
CA TYR A 102 0.77 6.67 -12.22
C TYR A 102 -0.48 6.35 -11.41
N VAL A 103 -1.32 7.34 -11.21
CA VAL A 103 -2.46 7.25 -10.30
C VAL A 103 -3.73 7.70 -11.02
N THR A 104 -4.81 6.93 -10.86
CA THR A 104 -6.12 7.33 -11.37
C THR A 104 -6.76 8.32 -10.39
N ASP A 105 -7.05 9.52 -10.85
CA ASP A 105 -7.78 10.55 -10.11
C ASP A 105 -9.21 10.59 -10.66
N GLN A 106 -10.00 9.58 -10.26
CA GLN A 106 -11.19 9.15 -10.99
C GLN A 106 -12.27 10.22 -11.06
N TRP A 107 -12.54 10.91 -9.95
CA TRP A 107 -13.60 11.93 -9.93
C TRP A 107 -13.18 13.20 -10.67
N ASN A 108 -11.88 13.45 -10.78
CA ASN A 108 -11.34 14.48 -11.65
C ASN A 108 -11.15 14.01 -13.10
N ARG A 109 -11.50 12.75 -13.41
CA ARG A 109 -11.49 12.15 -14.76
C ARG A 109 -10.13 12.24 -15.44
N ARG A 110 -9.06 12.05 -14.68
CA ARG A 110 -7.68 12.15 -15.18
C ARG A 110 -6.77 11.07 -14.60
N ILE A 111 -5.59 10.95 -15.19
CA ILE A 111 -4.47 10.17 -14.67
C ILE A 111 -3.35 11.15 -14.35
N THR A 112 -2.78 11.04 -13.16
CA THR A 112 -1.65 11.86 -12.70
C THR A 112 -0.41 10.98 -12.53
N ARG A 113 0.76 11.62 -12.47
CA ARG A 113 2.04 11.00 -12.16
C ARG A 113 2.84 11.86 -11.19
#